data_AF-A0A0C4EX60-F1
#
_entry.id   AF-A0A0C4EX60-F1
#
_cell.length_a   1.000
_cell.length_b   1.000
_cell.length_c   1.000
_cell.angle_alpha   90.00
_cell.angle_beta   90.00
_cell.angle_gamma   90.00
#
_symmetry.space_group_name_H-M   'P 1'
#
loop_
_entity.id
_entity.type
_entity.pdbx_description
1 polymer ?
#
loop_
_entity_poly.entity_id
_entity_poly.type
_entity_poly.pdbx_seq_one_letter_code
_entity_poly.pdbx_strand_id
1 'polypeptide(L)'
;MLRKQENKSFFQPSNSKGSNQWYFVDIQEIADHLGTSPILVDAITYANSGKLKEMASKGLPIGRSPQISLRNMHATYIATWYGLSAITSVMAIVLLRKPMSGKSRYTGIN
;
A
#
# COMPACT_ATOMS: atom_id res chain seq x y z
N MET A 1 13.44 6.72 -9.78
CA MET A 1 11.99 6.48 -10.01
C MET A 1 11.40 7.77 -10.53
N LEU A 2 10.65 7.74 -11.64
CA LEU A 2 10.00 8.94 -12.20
C LEU A 2 8.59 9.05 -11.60
N ARG A 3 8.33 10.12 -10.84
CA ARG A 3 7.01 10.35 -10.24
C ARG A 3 6.10 11.05 -11.27
N LYS A 4 4.86 10.59 -11.40
CA LYS A 4 3.84 11.29 -12.19
C LYS A 4 3.32 12.51 -11.41
N GLN A 5 2.82 13.50 -12.14
CA GLN A 5 2.13 14.68 -11.60
C GLN A 5 1.14 14.29 -10.49
N GLU A 6 1.19 14.98 -9.36
CA GLU A 6 0.25 14.78 -8.26
C GLU A 6 -1.12 15.35 -8.65
N ASN A 7 -2.19 14.62 -8.33
CA ASN A 7 -3.55 15.10 -8.57
C ASN A 7 -4.03 15.90 -7.35
N LYS A 8 -4.65 17.04 -7.61
CA LYS A 8 -5.20 17.90 -6.56
C LYS A 8 -6.36 17.19 -5.86
N SER A 9 -6.30 17.10 -4.54
CA SER A 9 -7.42 16.62 -3.74
C SER A 9 -8.48 17.71 -3.60
N PHE A 10 -9.76 17.32 -3.51
CA PHE A 10 -10.89 18.25 -3.39
C PHE A 10 -10.77 19.17 -2.16
N PHE A 11 -10.18 18.68 -1.07
CA PHE A 11 -10.02 19.44 0.18
C PHE A 11 -8.78 20.34 0.22
N GLN A 12 -7.93 20.33 -0.82
CA GLN A 12 -6.74 21.17 -0.87
C GLN A 12 -7.07 22.54 -1.51
N PRO A 13 -6.63 23.65 -0.89
CA PRO A 13 -6.73 24.97 -1.51
C PRO A 13 -5.86 25.07 -2.77
N SER A 14 -6.11 26.08 -3.61
CA SER A 14 -5.28 26.37 -4.79
C SER A 14 -3.92 26.96 -4.39
N ASN A 15 -2.87 26.69 -5.17
CA ASN A 15 -1.55 27.28 -5.00
C ASN A 15 -1.60 28.81 -5.13
N SER A 16 -0.73 29.49 -4.39
CA SER A 16 -0.62 30.96 -4.40
C SER A 16 0.75 31.37 -4.93
N LYS A 17 0.84 31.59 -6.25
CA LYS A 17 2.08 31.96 -6.95
C LYS A 17 2.72 33.23 -6.36
N GLY A 18 1.91 34.24 -6.03
CA GLY A 18 2.40 35.54 -5.56
C GLY A 18 3.09 35.51 -4.19
N SER A 19 2.74 34.57 -3.32
CA SER A 19 3.37 34.37 -2.01
C SER A 19 4.37 33.21 -1.98
N ASN A 20 4.63 32.59 -3.14
CA ASN A 20 5.43 31.38 -3.29
C ASN A 20 4.96 30.23 -2.37
N GLN A 21 3.63 30.10 -2.20
CA GLN A 21 3.01 29.07 -1.37
C GLN A 21 2.38 27.97 -2.24
N TRP A 22 2.87 26.75 -2.05
CA TRP A 22 2.49 25.57 -2.83
C TRP A 22 1.85 24.54 -1.89
N TYR A 23 0.54 24.35 -2.00
CA TYR A 23 -0.23 23.41 -1.17
C TYR A 23 -0.25 22.00 -1.75
N PHE A 24 -0.08 21.89 -3.06
CA PHE A 24 0.14 20.63 -3.78
C PHE A 24 1.18 20.86 -4.87
N VAL A 25 1.87 19.79 -5.26
CA VAL A 25 2.97 19.88 -6.22
C VAL A 25 2.41 19.86 -7.64
N ASP A 26 2.30 21.03 -8.27
CA ASP A 26 2.00 21.17 -9.70
C ASP A 26 3.29 21.46 -10.48
N ILE A 27 3.79 20.46 -11.21
CA ILE A 27 5.09 20.53 -11.87
C ILE A 27 5.08 21.58 -12.98
N GLN A 28 3.98 21.72 -13.73
CA GLN A 28 3.88 22.69 -14.81
C GLN A 28 3.79 24.10 -14.24
N GLU A 29 2.92 24.29 -13.24
CA GLU A 29 2.70 25.59 -12.62
C GLU A 29 3.97 26.15 -11.95
N ILE A 30 4.74 25.28 -11.29
CA ILE A 30 6.01 25.63 -10.66
C ILE A 30 7.08 25.91 -11.73
N ALA A 31 7.15 25.08 -12.77
CA ALA A 31 8.12 25.25 -13.84
C ALA A 31 7.93 26.58 -14.58
N ASP A 32 6.68 26.94 -14.89
CA ASP A 32 6.31 28.21 -15.51
C ASP A 32 6.64 29.40 -14.60
N HIS A 33 6.41 29.26 -13.29
CA HIS A 33 6.72 30.31 -12.33
C HIS A 33 8.23 30.56 -12.16
N LEU A 34 9.04 29.49 -12.25
CA LEU A 34 10.49 29.55 -12.08
C LEU A 34 11.26 29.69 -13.41
N GLY A 35 10.59 29.59 -14.56
CA GLY A 35 11.23 29.59 -15.88
C GLY A 35 12.13 28.37 -16.12
N THR A 36 11.75 27.21 -15.56
CA THR A 36 12.55 25.98 -15.60
C THR A 36 11.88 24.89 -16.44
N SER A 37 12.61 23.81 -16.74
CA SER A 37 12.01 22.63 -17.36
C SER A 37 11.03 21.96 -16.39
N PRO A 38 9.89 21.40 -16.84
CA PRO A 38 8.87 20.76 -16.00
C PRO A 38 9.33 19.38 -15.50
N ILE A 39 10.42 19.37 -14.73
CA ILE A 39 11.04 18.17 -14.15
C ILE A 39 11.24 18.43 -12.66
N LEU A 40 10.54 17.64 -11.85
CA LEU A 40 10.70 17.66 -10.40
C LEU A 40 11.73 16.60 -9.97
N VAL A 41 12.74 17.03 -9.22
CA VAL A 41 13.73 16.14 -8.61
C VAL A 41 13.53 16.13 -7.10
N ASP A 42 12.90 15.06 -6.60
CA ASP A 42 12.72 14.84 -5.17
C ASP A 42 13.94 14.10 -4.59
N ALA A 43 14.57 14.68 -3.57
CA ALA A 43 15.52 13.96 -2.73
C ALA A 43 14.77 13.12 -1.69
N ILE A 44 15.31 11.95 -1.35
CA ILE A 44 14.88 11.17 -0.17
C ILE A 44 15.92 11.42 0.92
N THR A 45 15.49 11.94 2.06
CA THR A 45 16.41 12.26 3.16
C THR A 45 16.36 11.18 4.24
N TYR A 46 17.48 10.48 4.42
CA TYR A 46 17.72 9.58 5.55
C TYR A 46 18.44 10.34 6.65
N ALA A 47 17.68 11.06 7.48
CA ALA A 47 18.23 11.83 8.58
C ALA A 47 17.36 11.68 9.82
N ASN A 48 18.01 11.56 10.98
CA ASN A 48 17.37 11.68 12.27
C ASN A 48 16.98 13.15 12.53
N SER A 49 16.13 13.38 13.53
CA SER A 49 15.59 14.70 13.87
C SER A 49 16.67 15.77 14.13
N GLY A 50 17.84 15.39 14.67
CA GLY A 50 18.97 16.29 14.88
C GLY A 50 19.60 16.78 13.57
N LYS A 51 19.89 15.86 12.64
CA LYS A 51 20.50 16.19 11.35
C LYS A 51 19.54 16.98 10.44
N LEU A 52 18.23 16.75 10.56
CA LEU A 52 17.22 17.57 9.87
C LEU A 52 17.24 19.03 10.34
N LYS A 53 17.38 19.28 11.66
CA LYS A 53 17.50 20.65 12.18
C LYS A 53 18.77 21.33 11.71
N GLU A 54 19.89 20.61 11.66
CA GLU A 54 21.15 21.12 11.14
C GLU A 54 21.04 21.49 9.65
N MET A 55 20.44 20.63 8.83
CA MET A 55 20.19 20.91 7.41
C MET A 55 19.31 22.14 7.21
N ALA A 56 18.24 22.27 8.01
CA ALA A 56 17.39 23.46 7.99
C ALA A 56 18.17 24.74 8.33
N SER A 57 19.02 24.70 9.36
CA SER A 57 19.84 25.86 9.75
C SER A 57 20.88 26.26 8.70
N LYS A 58 21.35 25.30 7.89
CA LYS A 58 22.30 25.51 6.79
C LYS A 58 21.63 25.83 5.46
N GLY A 59 20.29 25.92 5.41
CA GLY A 59 19.53 26.15 4.18
C GLY A 59 19.63 25.00 3.18
N LEU A 60 19.97 23.79 3.62
CA LEU A 60 20.04 22.61 2.76
C LEU A 60 18.64 22.08 2.46
N PRO A 61 18.37 21.61 1.22
CA PRO A 61 17.07 21.05 0.87
C PRO A 61 16.79 19.79 1.69
N ILE A 62 15.63 19.77 2.33
CA ILE A 62 15.13 18.60 3.07
C ILE A 62 14.19 17.83 2.16
N GLY A 63 14.61 16.64 1.79
CA GLY A 63 13.83 15.72 0.98
C GLY A 63 12.65 15.11 1.74
N ARG A 64 11.84 14.36 1.01
CA ARG A 64 10.70 13.65 1.59
C ARG A 64 11.19 12.57 2.56
N SER A 65 10.44 12.37 3.65
CA SER A 65 10.62 11.20 4.51
C SER A 65 10.30 9.91 3.73
N PRO A 66 11.12 8.86 3.84
CA PRO A 66 10.85 7.58 3.19
C PRO A 66 9.54 6.98 3.70
N GLN A 67 8.51 6.94 2.85
CA GLN A 67 7.25 6.26 3.16
C GLN A 67 7.35 4.81 2.72
N ILE A 68 7.57 3.92 3.67
CA ILE A 68 7.50 2.47 3.43
C ILE A 68 6.07 2.03 3.70
N SER A 69 5.32 1.71 2.65
CA SER A 69 3.99 1.12 2.78
C SER A 69 4.12 -0.38 2.99
N LEU A 70 4.05 -0.84 4.25
CA LEU A 70 3.98 -2.26 4.56
C LEU A 70 2.51 -2.69 4.57
N ARG A 71 2.09 -3.44 3.55
CA ARG A 71 0.71 -3.91 3.44
C ARG A 71 0.42 -4.95 4.53
N ASN A 72 -0.40 -4.59 5.51
CA ASN A 72 -0.83 -5.53 6.55
C ASN A 72 -1.86 -6.52 5.99
N MET A 73 -1.41 -7.73 5.65
CA MET A 73 -2.26 -8.82 5.14
C MET A 73 -2.55 -9.90 6.20
N HIS A 74 -2.21 -9.66 7.47
CA HIS A 74 -2.34 -10.66 8.53
C HIS A 74 -3.78 -11.16 8.72
N ALA A 75 -4.77 -10.26 8.66
CA ALA A 75 -6.18 -10.63 8.76
C ALA A 75 -6.63 -11.55 7.61
N THR A 76 -6.12 -11.30 6.38
CA THR A 76 -6.40 -12.14 5.22
C THR A 76 -5.82 -13.54 5.42
N TYR A 77 -4.59 -13.66 5.92
CA TYR A 77 -3.99 -14.96 6.21
C TYR A 77 -4.76 -15.72 7.28
N ILE A 78 -5.16 -15.07 8.36
CA ILE A 78 -6.00 -15.67 9.41
C ILE A 78 -7.29 -16.23 8.79
N ALA A 79 -7.99 -15.43 7.98
CA ALA A 79 -9.21 -15.89 7.31
C ALA A 79 -8.97 -17.12 6.42
N THR A 80 -7.89 -17.13 5.62
CA THR A 80 -7.57 -18.27 4.76
C THR A 80 -7.22 -19.52 5.55
N TRP A 81 -6.33 -19.43 6.54
CA TRP A 81 -5.85 -20.60 7.29
C TRP A 81 -6.92 -21.20 8.19
N TYR A 82 -7.67 -20.38 8.92
CA TYR A 82 -8.78 -20.86 9.74
C TYR A 82 -9.96 -21.31 8.89
N GLY A 83 -10.21 -20.65 7.75
CA GLY A 83 -11.24 -21.07 6.79
C GLY A 83 -10.96 -22.46 6.22
N LEU A 84 -9.74 -22.71 5.73
CA LEU A 84 -9.33 -24.05 5.28
C LEU A 84 -9.45 -25.07 6.41
N SER A 85 -8.94 -24.75 7.61
CA SER A 85 -8.98 -25.66 8.76
C SER A 85 -10.41 -26.03 9.17
N ALA A 86 -11.33 -25.07 9.15
CA ALA A 86 -12.74 -25.29 9.47
C ALA A 86 -13.42 -26.21 8.43
N ILE A 87 -13.21 -25.95 7.13
CA ILE A 87 -13.76 -26.78 6.04
C ILE A 87 -13.26 -28.21 6.17
N THR A 88 -11.95 -28.40 6.33
CA THR A 88 -11.34 -29.73 6.49
C THR A 88 -11.86 -30.44 7.73
N SER A 89 -12.01 -29.74 8.85
CA SER A 89 -12.56 -30.31 10.09
C SER A 89 -14.01 -30.78 9.90
N VAL A 90 -14.85 -29.97 9.24
CA VAL A 90 -16.24 -30.34 8.93
C VAL A 90 -16.27 -31.57 8.02
N MET A 91 -15.47 -31.59 6.95
CA MET A 91 -15.38 -32.74 6.04
C MET A 91 -14.98 -34.02 6.78
N ALA A 92 -13.98 -33.93 7.67
CA ALA A 92 -13.53 -35.05 8.47
C ALA A 92 -14.64 -35.56 9.42
N ILE A 93 -15.35 -34.66 10.11
CA ILE A 93 -16.45 -35.04 11.00
C ILE A 93 -17.58 -35.72 10.21
N VAL A 94 -17.94 -35.19 9.03
CA VAL A 94 -18.97 -35.77 8.18
C VAL A 94 -18.56 -37.16 7.68
N LEU A 95 -17.30 -37.34 7.28
CA LEU A 95 -16.78 -38.63 6.84
C LEU A 95 -16.81 -39.67 7.97
N LEU A 96 -16.35 -39.29 9.17
CA LEU A 96 -16.33 -40.18 10.34
C LEU A 96 -17.74 -40.55 10.84
N ARG A 97 -18.73 -39.69 10.62
CA ARG A 97 -20.13 -39.94 11.01
C ARG A 97 -20.94 -40.71 9.97
N LYS A 98 -20.44 -40.89 8.74
CA LYS A 98 -21.12 -41.73 7.74
C LYS A 98 -20.89 -43.21 8.11
N PRO A 99 -21.94 -43.98 8.43
CA PRO A 99 -21.78 -45.43 8.56
C PRO A 99 -21.33 -45.97 7.19
N MET A 100 -20.34 -46.87 7.19
CA MET A 100 -19.94 -47.58 5.98
C MET A 100 -21.16 -48.36 5.46
N SER A 101 -21.89 -47.79 4.50
CA SER A 101 -22.94 -48.50 3.78
C SER A 101 -22.24 -49.43 2.78
N GLY A 102 -21.69 -50.51 3.30
CA GLY A 102 -21.17 -51.63 2.52
C GLY A 102 -22.33 -52.42 1.94
N LYS A 103 -23.01 -51.89 0.93
CA LYS A 103 -23.80 -52.74 0.04
C LYS A 103 -22.84 -53.42 -0.94
N SER A 104 -22.18 -54.48 -0.47
CA SER A 104 -21.57 -55.47 -1.36
C SER A 104 -22.71 -56.15 -2.12
N ARG A 105 -23.01 -55.67 -3.32
CA ARG A 105 -23.98 -56.31 -4.22
C ARG A 105 -23.30 -57.50 -4.88
N TYR A 106 -23.19 -58.61 -4.15
CA TYR A 106 -22.86 -59.90 -4.75
C TYR A 106 -24.09 -60.38 -5.54
N THR A 107 -24.06 -60.20 -6.86
CA THR A 107 -25.09 -60.75 -7.74
C THR A 107 -24.61 -62.13 -8.16
N GLY A 108 -24.99 -63.15 -7.39
CA GLY A 108 -24.80 -64.54 -7.79
C GLY A 108 -25.68 -64.84 -9.00
N ILE A 109 -25.04 -65.16 -10.12
CA ILE A 109 -25.67 -65.71 -11.30
C ILE A 109 -25.72 -67.24 -11.14
N ASN A 110 -26.93 -67.82 -11.24
CA ASN A 110 -27.15 -69.23 -11.54
C ASN A 110 -27.55 -69.34 -13.01
#